data_AF-A0A1E3Q4G2-F1
#
_entry.id   AF-A0A1E3Q4G2-F1
#
_cell.length_a   1.000
_cell.length_b   1.000
_cell.length_c   1.000
_cell.angle_alpha   90.00
_cell.angle_beta   90.00
_cell.angle_gamma   90.00
#
_symmetry.space_group_name_H-M   'P 1'
#
loop_
_entity.id
_entity.type
_entity.pdbx_description
1 polymer ?
#
loop_
_entity_poly.entity_id
_entity_poly.type
_entity_poly.pdbx_seq_one_letter_code
_entity_poly.pdbx_strand_id
1 'polypeptide(L)'
;MHNQTQSPDSAIGNLVSAAFECLSFCAMKQDQTRIILWKCFIVNRLPLIFQKHLPGVRGSSFEYSLRRPLFTIDENALVIVNAKAANEIDIMFSAPTAPYDVRHEFLKSMAQLGLIDFAASDRILGGNSGDLQNAVNVEKPLDVEEMITSLLEMDSYEFETVIRQVVTDVETMGCLRQGAAVNVMVELISLWSAQKETYKLRLLAQEIALSTVAMNIMLLYRDPYEILRPLITCVDTWNYEDESMIDFQDNYTDFGLILLLICSFYYHFQLDLGEIGSLNGNSFCMRYLMSSGVAHPIESLGQEREDLLGGWIMGLFDTNGISDDMMRSCSPMDYTLLVPTIVQQSVAACNRNFMDVDTLKGGLEYFLQPFLLSSVVSALHWLAHDLWTLREFDIPLQILQALIIPQFLSDEARPIHKIVLRIGGLPVYNIIQEILRSATQLPDTINFNGIMDTLTPHLQFRKEL
;
A
#
# COMPACT_ATOMS: atom_id res chain seq x y z
N MET A 1 -10.71 13.47 46.55
CA MET A 1 -11.04 13.49 45.11
C MET A 1 -11.33 12.05 44.70
N HIS A 2 -12.60 11.72 44.54
CA HIS A 2 -13.06 10.38 44.15
C HIS A 2 -12.71 10.12 42.68
N ASN A 3 -11.83 9.15 42.41
CA ASN A 3 -11.79 8.49 41.11
C ASN A 3 -13.09 7.69 40.98
N GLN A 4 -14.12 8.27 40.35
CA GLN A 4 -15.23 7.49 39.83
C GLN A 4 -14.68 6.65 38.69
N THR A 5 -14.41 5.38 38.96
CA THR A 5 -14.27 4.36 37.93
C THR A 5 -15.55 4.38 37.08
N GLN A 6 -15.46 4.90 35.85
CA GLN A 6 -16.54 4.84 34.87
C GLN A 6 -17.06 3.40 34.81
N SER A 7 -18.38 3.21 34.84
CA SER A 7 -18.95 1.87 34.67
C SER A 7 -18.57 1.34 33.28
N PRO A 8 -18.29 0.03 33.11
CA PRO A 8 -17.92 -0.54 31.82
C PRO A 8 -18.94 -0.23 30.71
N ASP A 9 -20.23 -0.20 31.08
CA ASP A 9 -21.36 0.20 30.23
C ASP A 9 -21.22 1.62 29.67
N SER A 10 -20.78 2.58 30.49
CA SER A 10 -20.54 3.96 30.03
C SER A 10 -19.35 4.07 29.09
N ALA A 11 -18.29 3.28 29.31
CA ALA A 11 -17.12 3.25 28.45
C ALA A 11 -17.46 2.66 27.06
N ILE A 12 -18.29 1.62 27.00
CA ILE A 12 -18.79 1.02 25.74
C ILE A 12 -19.56 2.06 24.94
N GLY A 13 -20.52 2.74 25.58
CA GLY A 13 -21.31 3.77 24.91
C GLY A 13 -20.43 4.90 24.35
N ASN A 14 -19.47 5.38 25.15
CA ASN A 14 -18.54 6.42 24.72
C ASN A 14 -17.65 5.98 23.55
N LEU A 15 -17.16 4.74 23.53
CA LEU A 15 -16.34 4.22 22.44
C LEU A 15 -17.14 4.10 21.14
N VAL A 16 -18.38 3.60 21.21
CA VAL A 16 -19.27 3.52 20.05
C VAL A 16 -19.58 4.93 19.52
N SER A 17 -19.95 5.87 20.40
CA SER A 17 -20.17 7.27 20.02
C SER A 17 -18.95 7.86 19.32
N ALA A 18 -17.76 7.74 19.92
CA ALA A 18 -16.53 8.27 19.35
C ALA A 18 -16.20 7.67 17.97
N ALA A 19 -16.37 6.35 17.79
CA ALA A 19 -16.11 5.69 16.52
C ALA A 19 -17.06 6.20 15.41
N PHE A 20 -18.36 6.30 15.70
CA PHE A 20 -19.32 6.82 14.74
C PHE A 20 -19.16 8.32 14.47
N GLU A 21 -18.78 9.12 15.47
CA GLU A 21 -18.43 10.53 15.28
C GLU A 21 -17.23 10.70 14.33
N CYS A 22 -16.21 9.83 14.44
CA CYS A 22 -15.07 9.82 13.52
C CYS A 22 -15.49 9.45 12.09
N LEU A 23 -16.38 8.46 11.94
CA LEU A 23 -16.97 8.12 10.64
C LEU A 23 -17.74 9.32 10.06
N SER A 24 -18.58 9.98 10.85
CA SER A 24 -19.33 11.17 10.44
C SER A 24 -18.42 12.31 10.03
N PHE A 25 -17.35 12.56 10.78
CA PHE A 25 -16.35 13.56 10.43
C PHE A 25 -15.67 13.26 9.08
N CYS A 26 -15.28 12.01 8.86
CA CYS A 26 -14.69 11.59 7.57
C CYS A 26 -15.68 11.72 6.42
N ALA A 27 -16.96 11.40 6.65
CA ALA A 27 -18.04 11.59 5.68
C ALA A 27 -18.22 13.08 5.31
N MET A 28 -18.21 13.98 6.29
CA MET A 28 -18.27 15.43 6.06
C MET A 28 -17.08 15.95 5.24
N LYS A 29 -15.88 15.38 5.46
CA LYS A 29 -14.67 15.69 4.69
C LYS A 29 -14.60 14.99 3.33
N GLN A 30 -15.55 14.11 3.03
CA GLN A 30 -15.59 13.28 1.82
C GLN A 30 -14.35 12.39 1.61
N ASP A 31 -13.64 12.05 2.68
CA ASP A 31 -12.43 11.22 2.62
C ASP A 31 -12.78 9.73 2.47
N GLN A 32 -12.84 9.24 1.22
CA GLN A 32 -13.29 7.88 0.92
C GLN A 32 -12.47 6.79 1.61
N THR A 33 -11.14 6.89 1.59
CA THR A 33 -10.26 5.90 2.20
C THR A 33 -10.50 5.80 3.71
N ARG A 34 -10.64 6.94 4.39
CA ARG A 34 -10.91 6.96 5.83
C ARG A 34 -12.33 6.50 6.16
N ILE A 35 -13.32 6.81 5.32
CA ILE A 35 -14.70 6.31 5.48
C ILE A 35 -14.72 4.78 5.43
N ILE A 36 -14.06 4.17 4.43
CA ILE A 36 -13.95 2.71 4.32
C ILE A 36 -13.27 2.12 5.56
N LEU A 37 -12.15 2.71 5.99
CA LEU A 37 -11.41 2.26 7.15
C LEU A 37 -12.25 2.30 8.44
N TRP A 38 -12.94 3.42 8.69
CA TRP A 38 -13.84 3.56 9.85
C TRP A 38 -15.02 2.60 9.78
N LYS A 39 -15.57 2.36 8.58
CA LYS A 39 -16.63 1.36 8.38
C LYS A 39 -16.11 -0.04 8.75
N CYS A 40 -14.96 -0.47 8.23
CA CYS A 40 -14.36 -1.76 8.60
C CYS A 40 -14.04 -1.83 10.09
N PHE A 41 -13.52 -0.76 10.69
CA PHE A 41 -13.27 -0.71 12.13
C PHE A 41 -14.56 -0.91 12.94
N ILE A 42 -15.62 -0.15 12.62
CA ILE A 42 -16.90 -0.19 13.35
C ILE A 42 -17.59 -1.54 13.15
N VAL A 43 -17.70 -2.01 11.91
CA VAL A 43 -18.50 -3.20 11.58
C VAL A 43 -17.75 -4.49 11.90
N ASN A 44 -16.42 -4.52 11.76
CA ASN A 44 -15.65 -5.76 11.87
C ASN A 44 -14.74 -5.80 13.11
N ARG A 45 -13.91 -4.78 13.34
CA ARG A 45 -12.90 -4.82 14.41
C ARG A 45 -13.47 -4.53 15.80
N LEU A 46 -14.34 -3.53 15.94
CA LEU A 46 -14.91 -3.09 17.21
C LEU A 46 -15.74 -4.20 17.89
N PRO A 47 -16.60 -4.96 17.19
CA PRO A 47 -17.28 -6.13 17.76
C PRO A 47 -16.31 -7.17 18.31
N LEU A 48 -15.21 -7.46 17.60
CA LEU A 48 -14.18 -8.40 18.07
C LEU A 48 -13.48 -7.90 19.35
N ILE A 49 -13.22 -6.59 19.46
CA ILE A 49 -12.67 -5.97 20.68
C ILE A 49 -13.64 -6.21 21.85
N PHE A 50 -14.94 -5.99 21.66
CA PHE A 50 -15.93 -6.26 22.69
C PHE A 50 -16.01 -7.75 23.06
N GLN A 51 -15.95 -8.64 22.08
CA GLN A 51 -15.94 -10.09 22.35
C GLN A 51 -14.74 -10.51 23.19
N LYS A 52 -13.54 -10.00 22.86
CA LYS A 52 -12.29 -10.35 23.54
C LYS A 52 -12.17 -9.74 24.93
N HIS A 53 -12.56 -8.48 25.11
CA HIS A 53 -12.28 -7.71 26.32
C HIS A 53 -13.48 -7.54 27.26
N LEU A 54 -14.69 -7.91 26.84
CA LEU A 54 -15.91 -7.85 27.66
C LEU A 54 -16.63 -9.22 27.73
N PRO A 55 -15.94 -10.30 28.14
CA PRO A 55 -16.60 -11.59 28.35
C PRO A 55 -17.60 -11.46 29.51
N GLY A 56 -18.89 -11.58 29.21
CA GLY A 56 -19.96 -11.57 30.21
C GLY A 56 -20.79 -10.28 30.29
N VAL A 57 -20.41 -9.19 29.61
CA VAL A 57 -21.30 -8.04 29.45
C VAL A 57 -22.35 -8.39 28.39
N ARG A 58 -23.51 -8.85 28.84
CA ARG A 58 -24.64 -9.29 27.99
C ARG A 58 -25.96 -8.83 28.60
N GLY A 59 -27.00 -8.81 27.77
CA GLY A 59 -28.36 -8.50 28.18
C GLY A 59 -28.71 -7.01 28.11
N SER A 60 -29.80 -6.63 28.76
CA SER A 60 -30.46 -5.34 28.56
C SER A 60 -29.61 -4.11 28.90
N SER A 61 -28.71 -4.20 29.88
CA SER A 61 -27.80 -3.09 30.23
C SER A 61 -26.82 -2.76 29.10
N PHE A 62 -26.33 -3.81 28.44
CA PHE A 62 -25.45 -3.68 27.27
C PHE A 62 -26.23 -3.12 26.07
N GLU A 63 -27.42 -3.66 25.77
CA GLU A 63 -28.30 -3.16 24.71
C GLU A 63 -28.63 -1.66 24.92
N TYR A 64 -28.90 -1.25 26.16
CA TYR A 64 -29.18 0.15 26.50
C TYR A 64 -27.97 1.06 26.28
N SER A 65 -26.77 0.56 26.58
CA SER A 65 -25.51 1.29 26.39
C SER A 65 -25.19 1.54 24.91
N LEU A 66 -25.62 0.65 24.02
CA LEU A 66 -25.49 0.82 22.56
C LEU A 66 -26.57 1.74 21.97
N ARG A 67 -27.77 1.74 22.57
CA ARG A 67 -28.92 2.46 22.04
C ARG A 67 -28.68 3.96 21.92
N ARG A 68 -28.21 4.61 23.00
CA ARG A 68 -28.02 6.06 23.02
C ARG A 68 -27.02 6.54 21.95
N PRO A 69 -25.80 5.97 21.85
CA PRO A 69 -24.84 6.30 20.79
C PRO A 69 -25.42 6.21 19.38
N LEU A 70 -26.14 5.13 19.07
CA LEU A 70 -26.61 4.85 17.71
C LEU A 70 -27.77 5.77 17.25
N PHE A 71 -28.56 6.27 18.19
CA PHE A 71 -29.62 7.25 17.90
C PHE A 71 -29.12 8.68 17.78
N THR A 72 -27.94 9.01 18.33
CA THR A 72 -27.39 10.37 18.31
C THR A 72 -26.55 10.68 17.07
N ILE A 73 -26.38 9.71 16.16
CA ILE A 73 -25.60 9.87 14.93
C ILE A 73 -26.35 10.78 13.94
N ASP A 74 -25.63 11.68 13.30
CA ASP A 74 -26.17 12.57 12.24
C ASP A 74 -26.65 11.76 11.03
N GLU A 75 -27.94 11.90 10.69
CA GLU A 75 -28.55 11.25 9.52
C GLU A 75 -27.88 11.68 8.20
N ASN A 76 -27.35 12.90 8.11
CA ASN A 76 -26.66 13.37 6.90
C ASN A 76 -25.35 12.61 6.67
N ALA A 77 -24.63 12.28 7.74
CA ALA A 77 -23.42 11.48 7.65
C ALA A 77 -23.74 10.05 7.16
N LEU A 78 -24.84 9.46 7.65
CA LEU A 78 -25.31 8.16 7.20
C LEU A 78 -25.68 8.17 5.72
N VAL A 79 -26.38 9.20 5.23
CA VAL A 79 -26.69 9.33 3.79
C VAL A 79 -25.44 9.37 2.93
N ILE A 80 -24.38 10.07 3.34
CA ILE A 80 -23.12 10.15 2.57
C ILE A 80 -22.42 8.79 2.51
N VAL A 81 -22.40 8.06 3.63
CA VAL A 81 -21.83 6.71 3.69
C VAL A 81 -22.63 5.73 2.82
N ASN A 82 -23.96 5.88 2.79
CA ASN A 82 -24.88 4.96 2.11
C ASN A 82 -24.99 5.26 0.60
N ALA A 83 -24.98 6.54 0.21
CA ALA A 83 -25.08 6.97 -1.19
C ALA A 83 -23.87 6.56 -2.05
N LYS A 84 -22.75 6.22 -1.42
CA LYS A 84 -21.52 5.81 -2.10
C LYS A 84 -21.22 4.31 -2.00
N ALA A 85 -21.95 3.58 -1.15
CA ALA A 85 -21.96 2.12 -1.14
C ALA A 85 -22.83 1.54 -2.26
N ALA A 86 -23.83 2.31 -2.73
CA ALA A 86 -24.61 1.98 -3.92
C ALA A 86 -23.87 2.46 -5.17
N ASN A 87 -23.66 1.58 -6.16
CA ASN A 87 -23.26 2.01 -7.50
C ASN A 87 -24.28 3.04 -8.02
N GLU A 88 -23.84 4.10 -8.70
CA GLU A 88 -24.74 5.14 -9.25
C GLU A 88 -25.89 4.56 -10.12
N ILE A 89 -25.67 3.35 -10.67
CA ILE A 89 -26.64 2.59 -11.46
C ILE A 89 -27.74 1.95 -10.59
N ASP A 90 -27.41 1.45 -9.38
CA ASP A 90 -28.38 0.81 -8.47
C ASP A 90 -29.38 1.82 -7.88
N ILE A 91 -28.95 3.08 -7.73
CA ILE A 91 -29.79 4.18 -7.24
C ILE A 91 -30.91 4.52 -8.24
N MET A 92 -30.67 4.31 -9.55
CA MET A 92 -31.62 4.66 -10.61
C MET A 92 -32.69 3.59 -10.87
N PHE A 93 -32.43 2.32 -10.52
CA PHE A 93 -33.30 1.19 -10.89
C PHE A 93 -33.92 0.44 -9.70
N SER A 94 -33.57 0.78 -8.46
CA SER A 94 -34.11 0.15 -7.26
C SER A 94 -35.26 0.97 -6.67
N ALA A 95 -36.37 0.30 -6.30
CA ALA A 95 -37.35 0.85 -5.36
C ALA A 95 -36.64 1.27 -4.05
N PRO A 96 -37.24 2.10 -3.16
CA PRO A 96 -36.58 2.54 -1.92
C PRO A 96 -36.51 1.37 -0.92
N THR A 97 -35.68 0.37 -1.22
CA THR A 97 -35.14 -0.57 -0.24
C THR A 97 -34.28 0.27 0.70
N ALA A 98 -34.46 0.06 2.00
CA ALA A 98 -33.91 0.91 3.05
C ALA A 98 -32.42 1.23 2.81
N PRO A 99 -32.00 2.49 3.00
CA PRO A 99 -30.62 2.89 2.75
C PRO A 99 -29.66 2.01 3.59
N TYR A 100 -28.58 1.56 2.96
CA TYR A 100 -27.53 0.68 3.50
C TYR A 100 -26.96 1.17 4.84
N ASP A 101 -27.61 0.94 5.97
CA ASP A 101 -27.24 1.57 7.23
C ASP A 101 -26.10 0.84 7.95
N VAL A 102 -24.95 1.52 8.12
CA VAL A 102 -23.80 1.01 8.89
C VAL A 102 -24.17 0.58 10.31
N ARG A 103 -25.22 1.18 10.91
CA ARG A 103 -25.73 0.77 12.23
C ARG A 103 -26.30 -0.64 12.20
N HIS A 104 -27.05 -0.98 11.13
CA HIS A 104 -27.59 -2.32 10.94
C HIS A 104 -26.49 -3.34 10.68
N GLU A 105 -25.47 -3.00 9.88
CA GLU A 105 -24.30 -3.86 9.66
C GLU A 105 -23.51 -4.10 10.96
N PHE A 106 -23.27 -3.06 11.75
CA PHE A 106 -22.62 -3.17 13.06
C PHE A 106 -23.38 -4.12 14.01
N LEU A 107 -24.70 -3.93 14.15
CA LEU A 107 -25.52 -4.79 15.02
C LEU A 107 -25.59 -6.24 14.50
N LYS A 108 -25.57 -6.43 13.17
CA LYS A 108 -25.47 -7.77 12.57
C LYS A 108 -24.17 -8.47 12.98
N SER A 109 -23.02 -7.78 12.90
CA SER A 109 -21.73 -8.33 13.36
C SER A 109 -21.74 -8.66 14.85
N MET A 110 -22.33 -7.77 15.67
CA MET A 110 -22.48 -8.01 17.12
C MET A 110 -23.33 -9.27 17.39
N ALA A 111 -24.39 -9.50 16.62
CA ALA A 111 -25.24 -10.68 16.74
C ALA A 111 -24.52 -11.97 16.27
N GLN A 112 -23.78 -11.91 15.16
CA GLN A 112 -22.97 -13.03 14.66
C GLN A 112 -21.92 -13.50 15.68
N LEU A 113 -21.34 -12.58 16.45
CA LEU A 113 -20.39 -12.88 17.52
C LEU A 113 -21.05 -13.30 18.85
N GLY A 114 -22.38 -13.37 18.90
CA GLY A 114 -23.14 -13.69 20.12
C GLY A 114 -23.05 -12.63 21.21
N LEU A 115 -22.78 -11.37 20.83
CA LEU A 115 -22.75 -10.23 21.76
C LEU A 115 -24.15 -9.72 22.10
N ILE A 116 -25.06 -9.81 21.13
CA ILE A 116 -26.48 -9.51 21.25
C ILE A 116 -27.30 -10.61 20.57
N ASP A 117 -28.60 -10.68 20.89
CA ASP A 117 -29.54 -11.49 20.13
C ASP A 117 -29.88 -10.80 18.80
N PHE A 118 -30.19 -11.55 17.74
CA PHE A 118 -30.63 -10.97 16.46
C PHE A 118 -31.89 -10.11 16.65
N ALA A 119 -32.80 -10.54 17.53
CA ALA A 119 -33.99 -9.76 17.89
C ALA A 119 -33.69 -8.48 18.70
N ALA A 120 -32.48 -8.34 19.25
CA ALA A 120 -32.08 -7.12 19.95
C ALA A 120 -31.85 -5.95 18.98
N SER A 121 -31.54 -6.21 17.71
CA SER A 121 -31.33 -5.15 16.72
C SER A 121 -32.59 -4.29 16.54
N ASP A 122 -33.76 -4.92 16.42
CA ASP A 122 -35.07 -4.25 16.39
C ASP A 122 -35.31 -3.39 17.63
N ARG A 123 -34.95 -3.91 18.82
CA ARG A 123 -35.12 -3.19 20.10
C ARG A 123 -34.20 -1.97 20.22
N ILE A 124 -33.01 -2.06 19.63
CA ILE A 124 -31.98 -1.02 19.70
C ILE A 124 -32.28 0.10 18.69
N LEU A 125 -32.66 -0.18 17.45
CA LEU A 125 -32.89 0.86 16.42
C LEU A 125 -34.36 1.25 16.22
N GLY A 126 -35.31 0.47 16.75
CA GLY A 126 -36.74 0.83 16.77
C GLY A 126 -37.49 0.74 15.43
N GLY A 127 -36.92 0.08 14.42
CA GLY A 127 -37.54 -0.14 13.10
C GLY A 127 -37.94 -1.61 12.87
N ASN A 128 -38.84 -1.88 11.92
CA ASN A 128 -39.15 -3.23 11.44
C ASN A 128 -37.93 -3.80 10.70
N SER A 129 -37.03 -4.43 11.42
CA SER A 129 -35.79 -5.03 10.91
C SER A 129 -36.06 -6.41 10.28
N GLY A 130 -37.19 -6.53 9.56
CA GLY A 130 -37.67 -7.79 8.96
C GLY A 130 -36.65 -8.45 8.02
N ASP A 131 -35.70 -7.68 7.50
CA ASP A 131 -34.63 -8.15 6.62
C ASP A 131 -33.47 -8.84 7.35
N LEU A 132 -33.23 -8.55 8.64
CA LEU A 132 -32.17 -9.23 9.43
C LEU A 132 -32.59 -10.64 9.84
N GLN A 133 -33.88 -10.89 10.07
CA GLN A 133 -34.41 -12.22 10.40
C GLN A 133 -34.34 -13.20 9.22
N ASN A 134 -34.26 -12.70 7.97
CA ASN A 134 -34.03 -13.52 6.78
C ASN A 134 -32.53 -13.73 6.46
N ALA A 135 -31.63 -12.97 7.11
CA ALA A 135 -30.18 -13.05 6.93
C ALA A 135 -29.50 -14.05 7.89
N VAL A 136 -30.18 -15.18 8.19
CA VAL A 136 -29.67 -16.31 9.02
C VAL A 136 -28.57 -17.10 8.30
N ASN A 137 -27.98 -16.57 7.23
CA ASN A 137 -26.67 -17.03 6.78
C ASN A 137 -25.62 -16.52 7.77
N VAL A 138 -25.48 -17.23 8.89
CA VAL A 138 -24.34 -17.11 9.80
C VAL A 138 -23.12 -17.35 8.94
N GLU A 139 -22.36 -16.27 8.71
CA GLU A 139 -21.15 -16.33 7.94
C GLU A 139 -20.20 -17.29 8.65
N LYS A 140 -19.73 -18.33 7.96
CA LYS A 140 -18.79 -19.27 8.58
C LYS A 140 -17.44 -18.57 8.72
N PRO A 141 -16.74 -18.76 9.85
CA PRO A 141 -15.37 -18.28 9.97
C PRO A 141 -14.51 -18.93 8.87
N LEU A 142 -13.56 -18.17 8.35
CA LEU A 142 -12.55 -18.71 7.45
C LEU A 142 -11.55 -19.50 8.29
N ASP A 143 -11.33 -20.77 7.94
CA ASP A 143 -10.28 -21.58 8.55
C ASP A 143 -8.93 -21.18 7.95
N VAL A 144 -8.08 -20.58 8.79
CA VAL A 144 -6.77 -20.05 8.39
C VAL A 144 -5.83 -21.19 7.99
N GLU A 145 -5.83 -22.29 8.73
CA GLU A 145 -4.93 -23.43 8.48
C GLU A 145 -5.31 -24.16 7.19
N GLU A 146 -6.62 -24.39 6.98
CA GLU A 146 -7.13 -25.00 5.75
C GLU A 146 -6.81 -24.12 4.51
N MET A 147 -7.04 -22.82 4.62
CA MET A 147 -6.75 -21.87 3.52
C MET A 147 -5.25 -21.83 3.19
N ILE A 148 -4.38 -21.76 4.20
CA ILE A 148 -2.92 -21.76 3.97
C ILE A 148 -2.49 -23.08 3.33
N THR A 149 -2.97 -24.22 3.83
CA THR A 149 -2.64 -25.54 3.28
C THR A 149 -3.03 -25.62 1.80
N SER A 150 -4.24 -25.17 1.46
CA SER A 150 -4.73 -25.08 0.08
C SER A 150 -3.83 -24.20 -0.79
N LEU A 151 -3.46 -22.99 -0.33
CA LEU A 151 -2.60 -22.06 -1.07
C LEU A 151 -1.17 -22.59 -1.27
N LEU A 152 -0.68 -23.42 -0.36
CA LEU A 152 0.64 -24.04 -0.48
C LEU A 152 0.67 -25.11 -1.56
N GLU A 153 -0.42 -25.86 -1.73
CA GLU A 153 -0.57 -26.93 -2.72
C GLU A 153 -0.87 -26.43 -4.14
N MET A 154 -1.39 -25.19 -4.27
CA MET A 154 -1.71 -24.56 -5.55
C MET A 154 -0.49 -24.30 -6.43
N ASP A 155 -0.70 -24.42 -7.75
CA ASP A 155 0.23 -23.94 -8.75
C ASP A 155 0.29 -22.40 -8.81
N SER A 156 1.28 -21.86 -9.52
CA SER A 156 1.53 -20.42 -9.55
C SER A 156 0.39 -19.59 -10.15
N TYR A 157 -0.35 -20.12 -11.13
CA TYR A 157 -1.40 -19.37 -11.84
C TYR A 157 -2.69 -19.33 -11.04
N GLU A 158 -3.08 -20.48 -10.47
CA GLU A 158 -4.22 -20.57 -9.56
C GLU A 158 -3.97 -19.70 -8.32
N PHE A 159 -2.76 -19.78 -7.78
CA PHE A 159 -2.34 -18.97 -6.64
C PHE A 159 -2.51 -17.46 -6.88
N GLU A 160 -2.03 -16.94 -8.02
CA GLU A 160 -2.13 -15.51 -8.35
C GLU A 160 -3.59 -15.04 -8.37
N THR A 161 -4.48 -15.85 -8.96
CA THR A 161 -5.91 -15.52 -9.05
C THR A 161 -6.57 -15.48 -7.68
N VAL A 162 -6.30 -16.50 -6.85
CA VAL A 162 -6.90 -16.60 -5.51
C VAL A 162 -6.38 -15.50 -4.60
N ILE A 163 -5.08 -15.19 -4.64
CA ILE A 163 -4.52 -14.15 -3.75
C ILE A 163 -5.00 -12.75 -4.13
N ARG A 164 -5.11 -12.45 -5.43
CA ARG A 164 -5.72 -11.21 -5.92
C ARG A 164 -7.15 -11.08 -5.42
N GLN A 165 -7.92 -12.16 -5.46
CA GLN A 165 -9.28 -12.17 -4.94
C GLN A 165 -9.31 -11.92 -3.43
N VAL A 166 -8.48 -12.63 -2.64
CA VAL A 166 -8.42 -12.44 -1.18
C VAL A 166 -8.08 -11.00 -0.81
N VAL A 167 -7.08 -10.40 -1.48
CA VAL A 167 -6.65 -9.02 -1.23
C VAL A 167 -7.71 -8.00 -1.65
N THR A 168 -8.43 -8.23 -2.75
CA THR A 168 -9.47 -7.33 -3.25
C THR A 168 -10.75 -7.43 -2.40
N ASP A 169 -11.15 -8.64 -2.04
CA ASP A 169 -12.42 -8.90 -1.35
C ASP A 169 -12.33 -8.56 0.14
N VAL A 170 -11.12 -8.41 0.72
CA VAL A 170 -10.92 -8.17 2.16
C VAL A 170 -11.71 -6.98 2.72
N GLU A 171 -11.95 -5.95 1.90
CA GLU A 171 -12.80 -4.79 2.25
C GLU A 171 -14.24 -5.20 2.55
N THR A 172 -14.78 -6.11 1.74
CA THR A 172 -16.19 -6.53 1.77
C THR A 172 -16.45 -7.72 2.69
N MET A 173 -15.39 -8.37 3.18
CA MET A 173 -15.51 -9.49 4.11
C MET A 173 -16.15 -9.06 5.44
N GLY A 174 -17.04 -9.90 5.97
CA GLY A 174 -17.64 -9.68 7.27
C GLY A 174 -16.69 -9.94 8.44
N CYS A 175 -17.15 -9.63 9.65
CA CYS A 175 -16.32 -9.58 10.86
C CYS A 175 -15.60 -10.90 11.18
N LEU A 176 -16.20 -12.05 10.86
CA LEU A 176 -15.66 -13.39 11.12
C LEU A 176 -14.59 -13.81 10.12
N ARG A 177 -14.54 -13.20 8.93
CA ARG A 177 -13.63 -13.58 7.83
C ARG A 177 -12.53 -12.56 7.58
N GLN A 178 -12.81 -11.26 7.72
CA GLN A 178 -11.84 -10.20 7.43
C GLN A 178 -10.55 -10.37 8.25
N GLY A 179 -10.67 -10.59 9.56
CA GLY A 179 -9.51 -10.83 10.43
C GLY A 179 -8.74 -12.10 10.07
N ALA A 180 -9.45 -13.18 9.71
CA ALA A 180 -8.81 -14.43 9.30
C ALA A 180 -8.07 -14.29 7.96
N ALA A 181 -8.64 -13.57 6.98
CA ALA A 181 -7.98 -13.28 5.71
C ALA A 181 -6.70 -12.45 5.92
N VAL A 182 -6.72 -11.46 6.82
CA VAL A 182 -5.50 -10.73 7.22
C VAL A 182 -4.46 -11.69 7.83
N ASN A 183 -4.89 -12.60 8.71
CA ASN A 183 -3.97 -13.58 9.31
C ASN A 183 -3.33 -14.46 8.24
N VAL A 184 -4.10 -14.96 7.28
CA VAL A 184 -3.59 -15.73 6.14
C VAL A 184 -2.51 -14.93 5.40
N MET A 185 -2.76 -13.68 5.04
CA MET A 185 -1.76 -12.84 4.35
C MET A 185 -0.48 -12.67 5.16
N VAL A 186 -0.58 -12.39 6.47
CA VAL A 186 0.60 -12.17 7.33
C VAL A 186 1.39 -13.45 7.60
N GLU A 187 0.69 -14.58 7.76
CA GLU A 187 1.32 -15.89 7.92
C GLU A 187 2.03 -16.34 6.64
N LEU A 188 1.44 -16.12 5.47
CA LEU A 188 2.09 -16.38 4.18
C LEU A 188 3.32 -15.50 3.94
N ILE A 189 3.25 -14.20 4.27
CA ILE A 189 4.41 -13.31 4.26
C ILE A 189 5.53 -13.89 5.12
N SER A 190 5.20 -14.30 6.34
CA SER A 190 6.18 -14.85 7.29
C SER A 190 6.78 -16.17 6.79
N LEU A 191 5.93 -17.07 6.30
CA LEU A 191 6.30 -18.40 5.82
C LEU A 191 7.20 -18.34 4.59
N TRP A 192 6.79 -17.61 3.55
CA TRP A 192 7.57 -17.52 2.31
C TRP A 192 8.83 -16.69 2.45
N SER A 193 8.83 -15.66 3.30
CA SER A 193 10.06 -14.94 3.66
C SER A 193 11.08 -15.88 4.32
N ALA A 194 10.63 -16.78 5.20
CA ALA A 194 11.51 -17.74 5.88
C ALA A 194 11.99 -18.87 4.95
N GLN A 195 11.13 -19.33 4.04
CA GLN A 195 11.43 -20.40 3.08
C GLN A 195 12.21 -19.92 1.85
N LYS A 196 12.36 -18.60 1.67
CA LYS A 196 12.89 -17.98 0.44
C LYS A 196 12.07 -18.34 -0.81
N GLU A 197 10.76 -18.48 -0.66
CA GLU A 197 9.81 -18.67 -1.77
C GLU A 197 9.48 -17.30 -2.39
N THR A 198 10.44 -16.73 -3.11
CA THR A 198 10.41 -15.32 -3.56
C THR A 198 9.35 -15.07 -4.62
N TYR A 199 9.09 -16.04 -5.49
CA TYR A 199 8.09 -15.93 -6.56
C TYR A 199 6.68 -15.75 -6.01
N LYS A 200 6.19 -16.64 -5.12
CA LYS A 200 4.85 -16.49 -4.51
C LYS A 200 4.78 -15.24 -3.63
N LEU A 201 5.87 -14.92 -2.93
CA LEU A 201 5.96 -13.72 -2.10
C LEU A 201 5.86 -12.43 -2.93
N ARG A 202 6.49 -12.35 -4.12
CA ARG A 202 6.39 -11.17 -5.00
C ARG A 202 4.98 -10.92 -5.48
N LEU A 203 4.22 -11.97 -5.80
CA LEU A 203 2.84 -11.86 -6.26
C LEU A 203 1.94 -11.33 -5.14
N LEU A 204 2.06 -11.90 -3.93
CA LEU A 204 1.35 -11.39 -2.75
C LEU A 204 1.74 -9.93 -2.45
N ALA A 205 3.04 -9.61 -2.55
CA ALA A 205 3.55 -8.27 -2.30
C ALA A 205 2.99 -7.24 -3.29
N GLN A 206 2.92 -7.59 -4.57
CA GLN A 206 2.33 -6.76 -5.62
C GLN A 206 0.86 -6.48 -5.36
N GLU A 207 0.05 -7.52 -5.09
CA GLU A 207 -1.39 -7.35 -4.87
C GLU A 207 -1.67 -6.47 -3.63
N ILE A 208 -0.94 -6.67 -2.53
CA ILE A 208 -1.09 -5.82 -1.34
C ILE A 208 -0.68 -4.37 -1.64
N ALA A 209 0.48 -4.15 -2.28
CA ALA A 209 0.95 -2.81 -2.62
C ALA A 209 0.02 -2.06 -3.62
N LEU A 210 -0.74 -2.81 -4.42
CA LEU A 210 -1.78 -2.28 -5.30
C LEU A 210 -3.07 -1.88 -4.56
N SER A 211 -3.32 -2.42 -3.37
CA SER A 211 -4.51 -2.13 -2.57
C SER A 211 -4.16 -1.39 -1.29
N THR A 212 -4.23 -0.05 -1.32
CA THR A 212 -4.12 0.79 -0.12
C THR A 212 -5.19 0.43 0.90
N VAL A 213 -6.39 0.02 0.46
CA VAL A 213 -7.47 -0.42 1.35
C VAL A 213 -7.06 -1.68 2.10
N ALA A 214 -6.50 -2.69 1.42
CA ALA A 214 -6.01 -3.90 2.06
C ALA A 214 -4.92 -3.58 3.10
N MET A 215 -3.95 -2.74 2.76
CA MET A 215 -2.91 -2.31 3.72
C MET A 215 -3.51 -1.66 4.97
N ASN A 216 -4.47 -0.74 4.80
CA ASN A 216 -5.16 -0.08 5.92
C ASN A 216 -5.90 -1.09 6.80
N ILE A 217 -6.60 -2.05 6.18
CA ILE A 217 -7.31 -3.11 6.91
C ILE A 217 -6.32 -4.03 7.62
N MET A 218 -5.18 -4.39 7.01
CA MET A 218 -4.16 -5.20 7.68
C MET A 218 -3.71 -4.58 9.01
N LEU A 219 -3.48 -3.26 9.03
CA LEU A 219 -3.11 -2.53 10.25
C LEU A 219 -4.25 -2.36 11.27
N LEU A 220 -5.51 -2.64 10.92
CA LEU A 220 -6.57 -2.78 11.93
C LEU A 220 -6.38 -4.04 12.80
N TYR A 221 -5.72 -5.06 12.26
CA TYR A 221 -5.65 -6.39 12.86
C TYR A 221 -4.26 -6.80 13.35
N ARG A 222 -3.20 -6.21 12.79
CA ARG A 222 -1.80 -6.58 13.04
C ARG A 222 -0.91 -5.36 13.18
N ASP A 223 0.09 -5.48 14.05
CA ASP A 223 1.08 -4.40 14.20
C ASP A 223 1.96 -4.33 12.95
N PRO A 224 2.38 -3.13 12.50
CA PRO A 224 3.25 -2.97 11.31
C PRO A 224 4.51 -3.85 11.37
N TYR A 225 5.06 -4.01 12.58
CA TYR A 225 6.21 -4.85 12.86
C TYR A 225 6.03 -6.32 12.45
N GLU A 226 4.85 -6.90 12.70
CA GLU A 226 4.56 -8.31 12.38
C GLU A 226 4.56 -8.55 10.86
N ILE A 227 4.22 -7.53 10.08
CA ILE A 227 4.15 -7.59 8.62
C ILE A 227 5.51 -7.29 8.00
N LEU A 228 6.18 -6.23 8.48
CA LEU A 228 7.40 -5.70 7.87
C LEU A 228 8.65 -6.49 8.23
N ARG A 229 8.75 -7.03 9.45
CA ARG A 229 9.97 -7.70 9.91
C ARG A 229 10.35 -8.90 9.02
N PRO A 230 9.43 -9.82 8.64
CA PRO A 230 9.79 -10.94 7.76
C PRO A 230 10.27 -10.46 6.39
N LEU A 231 9.58 -9.48 5.79
CA LEU A 231 9.93 -8.92 4.48
C LEU A 231 11.33 -8.26 4.52
N ILE A 232 11.59 -7.44 5.54
CA ILE A 232 12.89 -6.79 5.70
C ILE A 232 13.99 -7.80 5.93
N THR A 233 13.75 -8.84 6.74
CA THR A 233 14.72 -9.90 6.97
C THR A 233 15.03 -10.65 5.67
N CYS A 234 14.00 -10.91 4.84
CA CYS A 234 14.14 -11.54 3.53
C CYS A 234 15.03 -10.69 2.61
N VAL A 235 14.76 -9.39 2.51
CA VAL A 235 15.54 -8.46 1.68
C VAL A 235 16.96 -8.26 2.20
N ASP A 236 17.15 -8.08 3.52
CA ASP A 236 18.46 -7.89 4.14
C ASP A 236 19.37 -9.13 4.03
N THR A 237 18.78 -10.32 3.87
CA THR A 237 19.50 -11.59 3.72
C THR A 237 19.38 -12.17 2.32
N TRP A 238 19.06 -11.33 1.34
CA TRP A 238 18.93 -11.72 -0.06
C TRP A 238 20.23 -12.33 -0.55
N ASN A 239 20.20 -13.63 -0.83
CA ASN A 239 21.38 -14.34 -1.33
C ASN A 239 21.27 -14.50 -2.83
N TYR A 240 22.10 -13.75 -3.54
CA TYR A 240 22.15 -13.74 -5.00
C TYR A 240 23.07 -14.85 -5.57
N GLU A 241 23.89 -15.49 -4.72
CA GLU A 241 24.93 -16.45 -5.15
C GLU A 241 24.42 -17.89 -5.37
N ASP A 242 23.10 -18.11 -5.38
CA ASP A 242 22.57 -19.47 -5.62
C ASP A 242 22.73 -19.84 -7.10
N GLU A 243 23.71 -20.69 -7.41
CA GLU A 243 24.07 -21.12 -8.78
C GLU A 243 22.91 -21.79 -9.54
N SER A 244 21.80 -22.11 -8.86
CA SER A 244 20.55 -22.60 -9.46
C SER A 244 19.64 -21.51 -10.03
N MET A 245 20.01 -20.23 -9.94
CA MET A 245 19.24 -19.12 -10.52
C MET A 245 19.35 -19.14 -12.05
N ILE A 246 18.29 -19.63 -12.70
CA ILE A 246 18.21 -19.76 -14.16
C ILE A 246 17.86 -18.42 -14.83
N ASP A 247 17.13 -17.54 -14.14
CA ASP A 247 16.66 -16.25 -14.66
C ASP A 247 17.05 -15.08 -13.73
N PHE A 248 17.97 -14.23 -14.19
CA PHE A 248 18.45 -13.08 -13.44
C PHE A 248 17.43 -11.94 -13.40
N GLN A 249 16.57 -11.79 -14.41
CA GLN A 249 15.56 -10.73 -14.44
C GLN A 249 14.48 -11.02 -13.41
N ASP A 250 14.03 -12.26 -13.29
CA ASP A 250 13.07 -12.66 -12.26
C ASP A 250 13.59 -12.41 -10.84
N ASN A 251 14.88 -12.62 -10.59
CA ASN A 251 15.49 -12.31 -9.29
C ASN A 251 15.36 -10.81 -8.93
N TYR A 252 15.61 -9.94 -9.90
CA TYR A 252 15.47 -8.49 -9.74
C TYR A 252 14.01 -8.08 -9.58
N THR A 253 13.09 -8.68 -10.32
CA THR A 253 11.64 -8.45 -10.20
C THR A 253 11.13 -8.87 -8.82
N ASP A 254 11.50 -10.06 -8.36
CA ASP A 254 11.11 -10.62 -7.06
C ASP A 254 11.57 -9.71 -5.92
N PHE A 255 12.87 -9.39 -5.91
CA PHE A 255 13.46 -8.47 -4.95
C PHE A 255 12.74 -7.12 -4.95
N GLY A 256 12.54 -6.57 -6.14
CA GLY A 256 11.96 -5.26 -6.35
C GLY A 256 10.55 -5.14 -5.79
N LEU A 257 9.68 -6.11 -6.07
CA LEU A 257 8.30 -6.09 -5.60
C LEU A 257 8.17 -6.26 -4.08
N ILE A 258 9.02 -7.10 -3.48
CA ILE A 258 9.10 -7.24 -2.01
C ILE A 258 9.55 -5.91 -1.39
N LEU A 259 10.57 -5.27 -1.96
CA LEU A 259 11.03 -3.95 -1.51
C LEU A 259 9.95 -2.87 -1.69
N LEU A 260 9.20 -2.89 -2.80
CA LEU A 260 8.11 -1.96 -3.04
C LEU A 260 6.97 -2.11 -2.03
N LEU A 261 6.68 -3.33 -1.54
CA LEU A 261 5.71 -3.50 -0.45
C LEU A 261 6.20 -2.85 0.85
N ILE A 262 7.48 -3.05 1.21
CA ILE A 262 8.09 -2.41 2.40
C ILE A 262 7.99 -0.89 2.29
N CYS A 263 8.40 -0.35 1.13
CA CYS A 263 8.30 1.09 0.85
C CYS A 263 6.85 1.57 0.91
N SER A 264 5.90 0.76 0.42
CA SER A 264 4.50 1.12 0.42
C SER A 264 4.00 1.34 1.85
N PHE A 265 4.26 0.41 2.77
CA PHE A 265 3.88 0.59 4.18
C PHE A 265 4.58 1.78 4.82
N TYR A 266 5.90 1.91 4.66
CA TYR A 266 6.67 3.01 5.23
C TYR A 266 6.12 4.38 4.81
N TYR A 267 5.92 4.58 3.50
CA TYR A 267 5.51 5.87 2.97
C TYR A 267 4.01 6.14 3.09
N HIS A 268 3.14 5.11 3.01
CA HIS A 268 1.69 5.27 3.16
C HIS A 268 1.32 5.69 4.59
N PHE A 269 1.91 5.02 5.58
CA PHE A 269 1.58 5.23 7.00
C PHE A 269 2.54 6.18 7.71
N GLN A 270 3.59 6.66 7.03
CA GLN A 270 4.62 7.52 7.62
C GLN A 270 5.25 6.89 8.87
N LEU A 271 5.59 5.60 8.78
CA LEU A 271 6.10 4.85 9.91
C LEU A 271 7.47 5.36 10.34
N ASP A 272 7.66 5.49 11.65
CA ASP A 272 8.99 5.70 12.21
C ASP A 272 9.81 4.41 12.15
N LEU A 273 11.14 4.53 12.06
CA LEU A 273 12.03 3.36 12.08
C LEU A 273 11.86 2.49 13.34
N GLY A 274 11.44 3.10 14.47
CA GLY A 274 11.13 2.36 15.69
C GLY A 274 9.91 1.45 15.56
N GLU A 275 8.92 1.83 14.74
CA GLU A 275 7.69 1.07 14.49
C GLU A 275 7.92 -0.10 13.51
N ILE A 276 8.94 0.04 12.67
CA ILE A 276 9.45 -1.03 11.79
C ILE A 276 10.30 -2.04 12.59
N GLY A 277 10.73 -1.66 13.80
CA GLY A 277 11.43 -2.47 14.78
C GLY A 277 12.95 -2.30 14.78
N SER A 278 13.59 -2.76 15.86
CA SER A 278 15.04 -2.68 16.05
C SER A 278 15.76 -3.63 15.09
N LEU A 279 16.06 -3.15 13.90
CA LEU A 279 16.85 -3.83 12.89
C LEU A 279 18.34 -3.54 13.11
N ASN A 280 19.20 -4.48 12.74
CA ASN A 280 20.65 -4.33 12.86
C ASN A 280 21.12 -3.03 12.17
N GLY A 281 22.16 -2.38 12.72
CA GLY A 281 22.74 -1.16 12.11
C GLY A 281 23.25 -1.33 10.67
N ASN A 282 23.32 -2.57 10.18
CA ASN A 282 23.70 -2.94 8.81
C ASN A 282 22.51 -3.35 7.92
N SER A 283 21.26 -3.10 8.32
CA SER A 283 20.08 -3.38 7.48
C SER A 283 20.14 -2.60 6.17
N PHE A 284 19.99 -3.30 5.04
CA PHE A 284 19.86 -2.70 3.71
C PHE A 284 18.58 -1.86 3.65
N CYS A 285 17.44 -2.41 4.07
CA CYS A 285 16.16 -1.70 4.00
C CYS A 285 16.21 -0.37 4.76
N MET A 286 16.81 -0.34 5.96
CA MET A 286 16.92 0.89 6.73
C MET A 286 17.78 1.94 6.03
N ARG A 287 18.93 1.54 5.48
CA ARG A 287 19.76 2.45 4.68
C ARG A 287 18.97 2.96 3.47
N TYR A 288 18.32 2.07 2.74
CA TYR A 288 17.53 2.41 1.57
C TYR A 288 16.40 3.41 1.91
N LEU A 289 15.60 3.16 2.95
CA LEU A 289 14.50 4.06 3.32
C LEU A 289 14.99 5.44 3.80
N MET A 290 16.17 5.51 4.43
CA MET A 290 16.77 6.75 4.92
C MET A 290 17.52 7.55 3.87
N SER A 291 18.12 6.87 2.89
CA SER A 291 18.96 7.50 1.86
C SER A 291 18.46 7.23 0.44
N SER A 292 17.17 6.88 0.28
CA SER A 292 16.61 6.68 -1.06
C SER A 292 16.72 7.98 -1.85
N GLY A 293 17.30 7.89 -3.04
CA GLY A 293 17.55 9.08 -3.86
C GLY A 293 18.82 9.86 -3.51
N VAL A 294 19.72 9.36 -2.66
CA VAL A 294 21.04 9.99 -2.46
C VAL A 294 22.04 9.45 -3.49
N ALA A 295 22.56 10.32 -4.36
CA ALA A 295 23.67 10.00 -5.25
C ALA A 295 25.00 10.16 -4.53
N HIS A 296 25.95 9.26 -4.81
CA HIS A 296 27.28 9.29 -4.20
C HIS A 296 28.32 9.80 -5.22
N PRO A 297 29.26 10.68 -4.82
CA PRO A 297 30.40 11.05 -5.66
C PRO A 297 31.17 9.80 -6.10
N ILE A 298 31.59 9.74 -7.37
CA ILE A 298 32.30 8.58 -7.93
C ILE A 298 33.56 8.29 -7.11
N GLU A 299 34.27 9.32 -6.67
CA GLU A 299 35.51 9.20 -5.90
C GLU A 299 35.29 8.60 -4.50
N SER A 300 34.04 8.57 -4.04
CA SER A 300 33.64 7.94 -2.78
C SER A 300 33.14 6.51 -2.95
N LEU A 301 32.93 6.07 -4.20
CA LEU A 301 32.66 4.68 -4.53
C LEU A 301 33.98 3.91 -4.45
N GLY A 302 33.98 2.75 -3.78
CA GLY A 302 35.10 1.82 -3.90
C GLY A 302 35.19 1.26 -5.33
N GLN A 303 36.36 0.77 -5.72
CA GLN A 303 36.65 0.28 -7.09
C GLN A 303 35.57 -0.68 -7.62
N GLU A 304 35.14 -1.63 -6.81
CA GLU A 304 34.11 -2.61 -7.19
C GLU A 304 32.78 -1.94 -7.59
N ARG A 305 32.33 -0.94 -6.84
CA ARG A 305 31.08 -0.21 -7.15
C ARG A 305 31.24 0.73 -8.34
N GLU A 306 32.43 1.26 -8.55
CA GLU A 306 32.77 2.04 -9.74
C GLU A 306 32.70 1.16 -11.00
N ASP A 307 33.26 -0.04 -10.94
CA ASP A 307 33.21 -1.02 -12.04
C ASP A 307 31.76 -1.42 -12.35
N LEU A 308 30.95 -1.67 -11.32
CA LEU A 308 29.51 -1.95 -11.47
C LEU A 308 28.75 -0.76 -12.07
N LEU A 309 29.04 0.46 -11.62
CA LEU A 309 28.43 1.68 -12.16
C LEU A 309 28.75 1.84 -13.65
N GLY A 310 30.02 1.66 -14.03
CA GLY A 310 30.45 1.70 -15.43
C GLY A 310 29.77 0.63 -16.27
N GLY A 311 29.67 -0.59 -15.76
CA GLY A 311 28.97 -1.70 -16.40
C GLY A 311 27.48 -1.40 -16.65
N TRP A 312 26.78 -0.86 -15.65
CA TRP A 312 25.38 -0.45 -15.81
C TRP A 312 25.19 0.71 -16.78
N ILE A 313 26.05 1.73 -16.74
CA ILE A 313 25.97 2.85 -17.70
C ILE A 313 26.16 2.35 -19.14
N MET A 314 27.13 1.47 -19.38
CA MET A 314 27.32 0.85 -20.69
C MET A 314 26.12 -0.02 -21.08
N GLY A 315 25.62 -0.87 -20.18
CA GLY A 315 24.50 -1.75 -20.49
C GLY A 315 23.19 -1.01 -20.77
N LEU A 316 22.96 0.13 -20.09
CA LEU A 316 21.74 0.92 -20.24
C LEU A 316 21.77 1.86 -21.44
N PHE A 317 22.92 2.49 -21.72
CA PHE A 317 23.01 3.60 -22.69
C PHE A 317 23.88 3.30 -23.91
N ASP A 318 24.55 2.15 -23.99
CA ASP A 318 25.27 1.70 -25.18
C ASP A 318 24.48 0.62 -25.93
N THR A 319 24.92 0.30 -27.15
CA THR A 319 24.25 -0.61 -28.09
C THR A 319 24.19 -2.07 -27.66
N ASN A 320 24.92 -2.47 -26.61
CA ASN A 320 25.08 -3.86 -26.20
C ASN A 320 23.95 -4.37 -25.29
N GLY A 321 23.12 -3.46 -24.75
CA GLY A 321 22.07 -3.81 -23.79
C GLY A 321 22.62 -4.38 -22.47
N ILE A 322 21.71 -4.81 -21.60
CA ILE A 322 22.06 -5.38 -20.29
C ILE A 322 22.41 -6.86 -20.48
N SER A 323 23.67 -7.23 -20.18
CA SER A 323 24.12 -8.62 -20.27
C SER A 323 23.80 -9.43 -19.02
N ASP A 324 23.66 -10.74 -19.17
CA ASP A 324 23.49 -11.67 -18.06
C ASP A 324 24.68 -11.65 -17.10
N ASP A 325 25.90 -11.44 -17.61
CA ASP A 325 27.10 -11.30 -16.77
C ASP A 325 27.06 -10.03 -15.92
N MET A 326 26.47 -8.95 -16.44
CA MET A 326 26.28 -7.72 -15.67
C MET A 326 25.25 -7.92 -14.55
N MET A 327 24.13 -8.56 -14.88
CA MET A 327 23.14 -8.91 -13.86
C MET A 327 23.73 -9.86 -12.82
N ARG A 328 24.55 -10.84 -13.24
CA ARG A 328 25.25 -11.79 -12.35
C ARG A 328 26.26 -11.14 -11.41
N SER A 329 26.95 -10.11 -11.87
CA SER A 329 27.99 -9.44 -11.07
C SER A 329 27.43 -8.39 -10.11
N CYS A 330 26.19 -7.94 -10.30
CA CYS A 330 25.55 -6.94 -9.47
C CYS A 330 24.36 -7.53 -8.71
N SER A 331 24.36 -7.43 -7.38
CA SER A 331 23.16 -7.78 -6.62
C SER A 331 22.03 -6.76 -6.87
N PRO A 332 20.73 -7.16 -6.81
CA PRO A 332 19.62 -6.21 -6.88
C PRO A 332 19.71 -5.10 -5.81
N MET A 333 20.28 -5.41 -4.64
CA MET A 333 20.55 -4.43 -3.58
C MET A 333 21.56 -3.37 -4.03
N ASP A 334 22.70 -3.79 -4.58
CA ASP A 334 23.73 -2.85 -5.03
C ASP A 334 23.24 -2.02 -6.21
N TYR A 335 22.57 -2.65 -7.20
CA TYR A 335 21.95 -1.92 -8.31
C TYR A 335 20.99 -0.84 -7.81
N THR A 336 20.09 -1.20 -6.90
CA THR A 336 19.09 -0.28 -6.33
C THR A 336 19.74 0.94 -5.66
N LEU A 337 20.88 0.77 -5.00
CA LEU A 337 21.65 1.86 -4.39
C LEU A 337 22.46 2.68 -5.41
N LEU A 338 22.83 2.09 -6.56
CA LEU A 338 23.54 2.77 -7.62
C LEU A 338 22.63 3.66 -8.47
N VAL A 339 21.32 3.37 -8.56
CA VAL A 339 20.38 4.09 -9.44
C VAL A 339 20.40 5.61 -9.31
N PRO A 340 20.36 6.24 -8.11
CA PRO A 340 20.51 7.70 -7.99
C PRO A 340 21.77 8.23 -8.67
N THR A 341 22.89 7.51 -8.52
CA THR A 341 24.18 7.87 -9.12
C THR A 341 24.15 7.67 -10.63
N ILE A 342 23.53 6.59 -11.13
CA ILE A 342 23.33 6.37 -12.57
C ILE A 342 22.57 7.56 -13.17
N VAL A 343 21.43 7.94 -12.59
CA VAL A 343 20.62 9.07 -13.09
C VAL A 343 21.41 10.38 -13.04
N GLN A 344 22.14 10.64 -11.95
CA GLN A 344 23.02 11.80 -11.84
C GLN A 344 24.07 11.85 -12.95
N GLN A 345 24.74 10.72 -13.23
CA GLN A 345 25.75 10.64 -14.29
C GLN A 345 25.12 10.79 -15.68
N SER A 346 23.93 10.24 -15.91
CA SER A 346 23.19 10.42 -17.17
C SER A 346 22.86 11.89 -17.43
N VAL A 347 22.39 12.62 -16.41
CA VAL A 347 22.16 14.07 -16.50
C VAL A 347 23.47 14.81 -16.83
N ALA A 348 24.55 14.50 -16.11
CA ALA A 348 25.85 15.14 -16.32
C ALA A 348 26.43 14.85 -17.72
N ALA A 349 26.27 13.64 -18.23
CA ALA A 349 26.72 13.23 -19.56
C ALA A 349 25.98 13.98 -20.67
N CYS A 350 24.65 14.09 -20.57
CA CYS A 350 23.84 14.85 -21.53
C CYS A 350 24.16 16.34 -21.53
N ASN A 351 24.25 16.97 -20.35
CA ASN A 351 24.59 18.40 -20.25
C ASN A 351 26.00 18.71 -20.84
N ARG A 352 26.91 17.72 -20.83
CA ARG A 352 28.24 17.84 -21.42
C ARG A 352 28.31 17.39 -22.89
N ASN A 353 27.19 17.00 -23.49
CA ASN A 353 27.10 16.46 -24.85
C ASN A 353 27.92 15.17 -25.08
N PHE A 354 28.14 14.37 -24.02
CA PHE A 354 28.72 13.03 -24.15
C PHE A 354 27.68 11.96 -24.51
N MET A 355 26.40 12.26 -24.29
CA MET A 355 25.26 11.41 -24.61
C MET A 355 24.13 12.28 -25.16
N ASP A 356 23.57 11.93 -26.31
CA ASP A 356 22.42 12.62 -26.87
C ASP A 356 21.10 12.20 -26.21
N VAL A 357 20.05 12.97 -26.46
CA VAL A 357 18.73 12.78 -25.83
C VAL A 357 18.03 11.51 -26.32
N ASP A 358 18.28 11.07 -27.55
CA ASP A 358 17.65 9.85 -28.06
C ASP A 358 18.28 8.61 -27.42
N THR A 359 19.61 8.60 -27.26
CA THR A 359 20.33 7.58 -26.47
C THR A 359 19.84 7.55 -25.01
N LEU A 360 19.65 8.72 -24.38
CA LEU A 360 19.07 8.82 -23.04
C LEU A 360 17.69 8.17 -22.97
N LYS A 361 16.79 8.51 -23.90
CA LYS A 361 15.42 7.94 -23.93
C LYS A 361 15.45 6.44 -24.12
N GLY A 362 16.28 5.92 -25.03
CA GLY A 362 16.45 4.49 -25.23
C GLY A 362 16.90 3.78 -23.95
N GLY A 363 17.83 4.37 -23.20
CA GLY A 363 18.26 3.80 -21.91
C GLY A 363 17.19 3.83 -20.83
N LEU A 364 16.33 4.85 -20.81
CA LEU A 364 15.19 4.93 -19.88
C LEU A 364 14.12 3.86 -20.14
N GLU A 365 14.02 3.32 -21.36
CA GLU A 365 13.12 2.20 -21.66
C GLU A 365 13.50 0.92 -20.89
N TYR A 366 14.79 0.74 -20.54
CA TYR A 366 15.22 -0.37 -19.67
C TYR A 366 14.76 -0.20 -18.23
N PHE A 367 14.81 1.03 -17.68
CA PHE A 367 14.27 1.31 -16.35
C PHE A 367 12.77 1.00 -16.25
N LEU A 368 12.07 1.02 -17.39
CA LEU A 368 10.64 0.77 -17.47
C LEU A 368 10.28 -0.73 -17.64
N GLN A 369 11.28 -1.61 -17.74
CA GLN A 369 11.08 -3.06 -17.73
C GLN A 369 10.79 -3.58 -16.32
N PRO A 370 9.97 -4.65 -16.15
CA PRO A 370 9.53 -5.14 -14.84
C PRO A 370 10.67 -5.32 -13.82
N PHE A 371 11.81 -5.87 -14.25
CA PHE A 371 12.94 -6.19 -13.38
C PHE A 371 13.69 -4.97 -12.84
N LEU A 372 13.72 -3.83 -13.54
CA LEU A 372 14.37 -2.61 -13.04
C LEU A 372 13.39 -1.59 -12.46
N LEU A 373 12.09 -1.75 -12.72
CA LEU A 373 11.10 -0.72 -12.44
C LEU A 373 11.00 -0.33 -10.97
N SER A 374 11.24 -1.27 -10.04
CA SER A 374 11.27 -0.99 -8.60
C SER A 374 12.29 0.08 -8.21
N SER A 375 13.43 0.13 -8.92
CA SER A 375 14.51 1.09 -8.68
C SER A 375 14.15 2.52 -9.07
N VAL A 376 13.13 2.70 -9.91
CA VAL A 376 12.64 4.02 -10.35
C VAL A 376 12.17 4.86 -9.16
N VAL A 377 11.76 4.25 -8.04
CA VAL A 377 11.49 4.98 -6.79
C VAL A 377 12.69 5.84 -6.38
N SER A 378 13.90 5.28 -6.42
CA SER A 378 15.12 6.01 -6.07
C SER A 378 15.49 7.07 -7.09
N ALA A 379 15.25 6.81 -8.38
CA ALA A 379 15.40 7.80 -9.44
C ALA A 379 14.47 9.00 -9.22
N LEU A 380 13.19 8.77 -8.91
CA LEU A 380 12.20 9.82 -8.65
C LEU A 380 12.53 10.63 -7.39
N HIS A 381 12.99 9.97 -6.32
CA HIS A 381 13.43 10.68 -5.12
C HIS A 381 14.67 11.55 -5.37
N TRP A 382 15.67 11.04 -6.11
CA TRP A 382 16.83 11.84 -6.49
C TRP A 382 16.42 13.03 -7.35
N LEU A 383 15.63 12.81 -8.40
CA LEU A 383 15.12 13.88 -9.26
C LEU A 383 14.36 14.94 -8.45
N ALA A 384 13.47 14.53 -7.53
CA ALA A 384 12.71 15.45 -6.72
C ALA A 384 13.57 16.31 -5.78
N HIS A 385 14.61 15.73 -5.19
CA HIS A 385 15.53 16.42 -4.30
C HIS A 385 16.50 17.34 -5.07
N ASP A 386 17.18 16.79 -6.07
CA ASP A 386 18.29 17.46 -6.74
C ASP A 386 17.83 18.49 -7.77
N LEU A 387 16.61 18.37 -8.33
CA LEU A 387 16.08 19.33 -9.30
C LEU A 387 16.32 20.77 -8.85
N TRP A 388 16.00 21.14 -7.60
CA TRP A 388 16.23 22.49 -7.04
C TRP A 388 17.67 22.99 -7.09
N THR A 389 18.63 22.08 -7.02
CA THR A 389 20.06 22.41 -6.91
C THR A 389 20.72 22.56 -8.28
N LEU A 390 20.06 22.07 -9.34
CA LEU A 390 20.59 22.09 -10.69
C LEU A 390 20.42 23.48 -11.32
N ARG A 391 21.41 23.88 -12.12
CA ARG A 391 21.34 25.13 -12.89
C ARG A 391 20.50 25.00 -14.15
N GLU A 392 20.44 23.79 -14.69
CA GLU A 392 19.74 23.43 -15.93
C GLU A 392 18.80 22.27 -15.62
N PHE A 393 17.50 22.47 -15.87
CA PHE A 393 16.46 21.51 -15.51
C PHE A 393 15.94 20.71 -16.71
N ASP A 394 16.32 21.04 -17.95
CA ASP A 394 15.75 20.44 -19.16
C ASP A 394 15.95 18.91 -19.20
N ILE A 395 17.19 18.43 -19.12
CA ILE A 395 17.48 16.98 -19.11
C ILE A 395 16.82 16.26 -17.91
N PRO A 396 16.96 16.71 -16.65
CA PRO A 396 16.24 16.10 -15.53
C PRO A 396 14.72 16.03 -15.71
N LEU A 397 14.09 17.08 -16.27
CA LEU A 397 12.65 17.10 -16.53
C LEU A 397 12.26 16.14 -17.65
N GLN A 398 13.11 15.96 -18.68
CA GLN A 398 12.91 14.96 -19.73
C GLN A 398 12.98 13.53 -19.17
N ILE A 399 13.95 13.25 -18.29
CA ILE A 399 14.04 11.95 -17.59
C ILE A 399 12.78 11.70 -16.77
N LEU A 400 12.41 12.68 -15.95
CA LEU A 400 11.22 12.62 -15.10
C LEU A 400 9.95 12.36 -15.93
N GLN A 401 9.77 13.08 -17.04
CA GLN A 401 8.64 12.88 -17.94
C GLN A 401 8.61 11.46 -18.51
N ALA A 402 9.76 10.94 -18.97
CA ALA A 402 9.84 9.60 -19.54
C ALA A 402 9.52 8.52 -18.49
N LEU A 403 9.92 8.71 -17.24
CA LEU A 403 9.63 7.77 -16.14
C LEU A 403 8.18 7.84 -15.66
N ILE A 404 7.51 8.99 -15.75
CA ILE A 404 6.13 9.16 -15.27
C ILE A 404 5.09 8.89 -16.36
N ILE A 405 5.36 9.33 -17.59
CA ILE A 405 4.47 9.19 -18.74
C ILE A 405 5.20 8.37 -19.82
N PRO A 406 5.46 7.07 -19.54
CA PRO A 406 6.12 6.21 -20.50
C PRO A 406 5.25 6.05 -21.76
N GLN A 407 5.88 5.99 -22.93
CA GLN A 407 5.16 5.79 -24.19
C GLN A 407 4.54 4.39 -24.27
N PHE A 408 5.25 3.40 -23.74
CA PHE A 408 4.86 2.00 -23.74
C PHE A 408 5.20 1.37 -22.38
N LEU A 409 4.28 0.54 -21.87
CA LEU A 409 4.49 -0.34 -20.72
C LEU A 409 3.87 -1.69 -21.06
N SER A 410 4.56 -2.78 -20.71
CA SER A 410 3.97 -4.12 -20.75
C SER A 410 2.85 -4.27 -19.73
N ASP A 411 2.02 -5.29 -19.89
CA ASP A 411 0.94 -5.61 -18.95
C ASP A 411 1.49 -5.93 -17.55
N GLU A 412 2.69 -6.51 -17.48
CA GLU A 412 3.41 -6.79 -16.23
C GLU A 412 4.02 -5.53 -15.59
N ALA A 413 4.57 -4.61 -16.39
CA ALA A 413 5.18 -3.39 -15.87
C ALA A 413 4.15 -2.38 -15.34
N ARG A 414 2.95 -2.34 -15.93
CA ARG A 414 1.89 -1.38 -15.58
C ARG A 414 1.48 -1.39 -14.09
N PRO A 415 1.20 -2.54 -13.44
CA PRO A 415 0.91 -2.57 -12.01
C PRO A 415 2.11 -2.13 -11.16
N ILE A 416 3.34 -2.53 -11.52
CA ILE A 416 4.55 -2.16 -10.80
C ILE A 416 4.77 -0.64 -10.89
N HIS A 417 4.58 -0.04 -12.07
CA HIS A 417 4.70 1.40 -12.30
C HIS A 417 3.72 2.19 -11.42
N LYS A 418 2.49 1.69 -11.30
CA LYS A 418 1.47 2.28 -10.42
C LYS A 418 1.93 2.32 -8.96
N ILE A 419 2.61 1.28 -8.47
CA ILE A 419 3.17 1.24 -7.11
C ILE A 419 4.31 2.25 -6.99
N VAL A 420 5.22 2.31 -7.97
CA VAL A 420 6.32 3.27 -8.01
C VAL A 420 5.81 4.71 -7.93
N LEU A 421 4.79 5.07 -8.72
CA LEU A 421 4.21 6.42 -8.70
C LEU A 421 3.50 6.74 -7.38
N ARG A 422 2.87 5.77 -6.72
CA ARG A 422 2.31 5.96 -5.37
C ARG A 422 3.38 6.30 -4.35
N ILE A 423 4.52 5.63 -4.42
CA ILE A 423 5.62 5.86 -3.51
C ILE A 423 6.33 7.19 -3.84
N GLY A 424 6.88 7.33 -5.05
CA GLY A 424 7.76 8.44 -5.42
C GLY A 424 7.05 9.67 -5.99
N GLY A 425 5.75 9.61 -6.26
CA GLY A 425 5.02 10.65 -6.98
C GLY A 425 4.80 11.95 -6.20
N LEU A 426 4.54 11.89 -4.89
CA LEU A 426 4.26 13.10 -4.10
C LEU A 426 5.47 14.07 -4.04
N PRO A 427 6.71 13.63 -3.72
CA PRO A 427 7.88 14.49 -3.79
C PRO A 427 8.03 15.17 -5.15
N VAL A 428 7.79 14.41 -6.23
CA VAL A 428 7.87 14.89 -7.61
C VAL A 428 6.77 15.90 -7.95
N TYR A 429 5.55 15.67 -7.48
CA TYR A 429 4.45 16.61 -7.66
C TYR A 429 4.75 17.96 -7.00
N ASN A 430 5.26 17.93 -5.76
CA ASN A 430 5.57 19.14 -4.99
C ASN A 430 6.69 19.97 -5.64
N ILE A 431 7.78 19.34 -6.11
CA ILE A 431 8.85 20.03 -6.82
C ILE A 431 8.34 20.68 -8.12
N ILE A 432 7.51 19.99 -8.90
CA ILE A 432 6.99 20.53 -10.15
C ILE A 432 6.07 21.72 -9.89
N GLN A 433 5.19 21.65 -8.89
CA GLN A 433 4.35 22.80 -8.52
C GLN A 433 5.18 24.04 -8.19
N GLU A 434 6.26 23.85 -7.44
CA GLU A 434 7.09 24.96 -7.02
C GLU A 434 7.97 25.49 -8.17
N ILE A 435 8.43 24.65 -9.10
CA ILE A 435 9.06 25.08 -10.36
C ILE A 435 8.07 25.90 -11.19
N LEU A 436 6.84 25.42 -11.39
CA LEU A 436 5.79 26.14 -12.13
C LEU A 436 5.46 27.50 -11.51
N ARG A 437 5.60 27.63 -10.19
CA ARG A 437 5.38 28.88 -9.46
C ARG A 437 6.54 29.87 -9.57
N SER A 438 7.78 29.38 -9.65
CA SER A 438 9.00 30.18 -9.55
C SER A 438 9.68 30.48 -10.89
N ALA A 439 9.50 29.64 -11.90
CA ALA A 439 10.19 29.76 -13.18
C ALA A 439 9.65 30.91 -14.04
N THR A 440 10.56 31.78 -14.51
CA THR A 440 10.21 32.87 -15.45
C THR A 440 10.06 32.38 -16.88
N GLN A 441 10.68 31.26 -17.24
CA GLN A 441 10.58 30.58 -18.53
C GLN A 441 10.60 29.07 -18.29
N LEU A 442 9.66 28.35 -18.90
CA LEU A 442 9.54 26.90 -18.81
C LEU A 442 9.95 26.27 -20.15
N PRO A 443 10.56 25.07 -20.16
CA PRO A 443 10.84 24.37 -21.39
C PRO A 443 9.55 23.94 -22.11
N ASP A 444 9.38 24.33 -23.38
CA ASP A 444 8.20 23.99 -24.19
C ASP A 444 8.09 22.48 -24.52
N THR A 445 9.19 21.74 -24.36
CA THR A 445 9.31 20.30 -24.62
C THR A 445 8.68 19.42 -23.53
N ILE A 446 8.37 20.00 -22.37
CA ILE A 446 7.89 19.27 -21.19
C ILE A 446 6.38 19.44 -21.02
N ASN A 447 5.66 18.32 -21.01
CA ASN A 447 4.24 18.24 -20.74
C ASN A 447 3.96 18.26 -19.23
N PHE A 448 4.11 19.43 -18.60
CA PHE A 448 3.85 19.60 -17.18
C PHE A 448 2.43 19.21 -16.77
N ASN A 449 1.42 19.57 -17.57
CA ASN A 449 0.02 19.21 -17.27
C ASN A 449 -0.15 17.69 -17.26
N GLY A 450 0.38 16.98 -18.26
CA GLY A 450 0.34 15.53 -18.30
C GLY A 450 1.03 14.88 -17.10
N ILE A 451 2.16 15.44 -16.62
CA ILE A 451 2.86 14.91 -15.45
C ILE A 451 1.98 15.07 -14.20
N MET A 452 1.43 16.27 -14.02
CA MET A 452 0.58 16.58 -12.86
C MET A 452 -0.71 15.76 -12.86
N ASP A 453 -1.35 15.59 -14.02
CA ASP A 453 -2.55 14.77 -14.19
C ASP A 453 -2.26 13.29 -13.91
N THR A 454 -1.09 12.78 -14.34
CA THR A 454 -0.67 11.39 -14.09
C THR A 454 -0.40 11.14 -12.61
N LEU A 455 0.21 12.12 -11.91
CA LEU A 455 0.52 11.98 -10.48
C LEU A 455 -0.67 12.19 -9.55
N THR A 456 -1.65 13.01 -9.95
CA THR A 456 -2.79 13.40 -9.10
C THR A 456 -3.54 12.22 -8.45
N PRO A 457 -3.89 11.13 -9.17
CA PRO A 457 -4.53 9.96 -8.57
C PRO A 457 -3.71 9.26 -7.48
N HIS A 458 -2.40 9.46 -7.48
CA HIS A 458 -1.47 8.81 -6.56
C HIS A 458 -1.20 9.63 -5.29
N LEU A 459 -1.58 10.91 -5.25
CA LEU A 459 -1.29 11.79 -4.11
C LEU A 459 -2.05 11.39 -2.84
N GLN A 460 -3.21 10.76 -2.97
CA GLN A 460 -3.98 10.24 -1.83
C GLN A 460 -3.27 9.10 -1.10
N PHE A 461 -2.18 8.57 -1.67
CA PHE A 461 -1.34 7.56 -1.05
C PHE A 461 -0.66 8.07 0.22
N ARG A 462 -0.06 9.27 0.23
CA ARG A 462 0.54 9.83 1.45
C ARG A 462 -0.34 10.98 1.96
N LYS A 463 -1.52 10.68 2.53
CA LYS A 463 -2.29 11.74 3.18
C LYS A 463 -1.62 12.11 4.50
N GLU A 464 -0.97 13.26 4.52
CA GLU A 464 -0.52 13.94 5.74
C GLU A 464 -1.68 14.03 6.75
N LEU A 465 -1.37 13.73 8.01
CA LEU A 465 -2.34 13.66 9.12
C LEU A 465 -2.96 15.00 9.45
#